data_AF-A0A8H2XRU0-F1
#
_entry.id   AF-A0A8H2XRU0-F1
#
_cell.length_a   1.000
_cell.length_b   1.000
_cell.length_c   1.000
_cell.angle_alpha   90.00
_cell.angle_beta   90.00
_cell.angle_gamma   90.00
#
_symmetry.space_group_name_H-M   'P 1'
#
loop_
_entity.id
_entity.type
_entity.pdbx_description
1 polymer ?
#
loop_
_entity_poly.entity_id
_entity_poly.type
_entity_poly.pdbx_seq_one_letter_code
_entity_poly.pdbx_strand_id
1 'polypeptide(L)'
;MLFDFRIFAFIVACIAVVAAVPAPTHKHKDCNRNFFWWGRKNYCLPYGGIRGVLTPGRHHCGRWYWHTTLGYCVPPQPDWDDPQCPAGWRWDDGAYSCLPATPTLPGPGQCNPSHFWWEAKSFCLITGGPSPLPIAPNGWRCPNNWYWHGNGYCAPRAIGYCNNPVCHSSFLWDPLGLYCKPRF
;
A
#
# COMPACT_ATOMS: atom_id res chain seq x y z
N MET A 1 10.59 -45.51 -73.59
CA MET A 1 11.32 -45.91 -72.36
C MET A 1 12.72 -45.33 -72.52
N LEU A 2 13.29 -44.43 -71.74
CA LEU A 2 12.98 -43.80 -70.46
C LEU A 2 13.74 -42.44 -70.53
N PHE A 3 13.10 -41.33 -70.17
CA PHE A 3 13.76 -40.01 -70.10
C PHE A 3 14.54 -39.90 -68.78
N ASP A 4 15.85 -39.71 -68.85
CA ASP A 4 16.71 -39.51 -67.68
C ASP A 4 16.89 -38.00 -67.43
N PHE A 5 15.95 -37.41 -66.69
CA PHE A 5 15.99 -36.01 -66.25
C PHE A 5 16.54 -35.96 -64.83
N ARG A 6 17.85 -35.71 -64.67
CA ARG A 6 18.45 -35.39 -63.37
C ARG A 6 18.19 -33.92 -63.05
N ILE A 7 17.10 -33.66 -62.32
CA ILE A 7 16.80 -32.35 -61.74
C ILE A 7 17.68 -32.17 -60.49
N PHE A 8 18.69 -31.31 -60.58
CA PHE A 8 19.41 -30.82 -59.41
C PHE A 8 18.54 -29.77 -58.70
N ALA A 9 17.95 -30.14 -57.57
CA ALA A 9 17.25 -29.22 -56.69
C ALA A 9 18.27 -28.38 -55.90
N PHE A 10 18.43 -27.10 -56.26
CA PHE A 10 19.16 -26.13 -55.45
C PHE A 10 18.24 -25.63 -54.33
N ILE A 11 18.43 -26.14 -53.11
CA ILE A 11 17.76 -25.62 -51.91
C ILE A 11 18.45 -24.31 -51.53
N VAL A 12 17.82 -23.20 -51.85
CA VAL A 12 18.22 -21.86 -51.35
C VAL A 12 17.75 -21.75 -49.90
N ALA A 13 18.69 -21.94 -48.96
CA ALA A 13 18.45 -21.66 -47.55
C ALA A 13 18.49 -20.15 -47.33
N CYS A 14 17.31 -19.52 -47.20
CA CYS A 14 17.19 -18.14 -46.72
C CYS A 14 17.58 -18.10 -45.23
N ILE A 15 18.86 -17.87 -44.95
CA ILE A 15 19.33 -17.59 -43.60
C ILE A 15 18.83 -16.19 -43.23
N ALA A 16 17.76 -16.13 -42.45
CA ALA A 16 17.38 -14.90 -41.77
C ALA A 16 18.47 -14.60 -40.74
N VAL A 17 19.35 -13.66 -41.06
CA VAL A 17 20.30 -13.11 -40.10
C VAL A 17 19.49 -12.27 -39.13
N VAL A 18 19.06 -12.86 -38.02
CA VAL A 18 18.58 -12.08 -36.88
C VAL A 18 19.81 -11.36 -36.37
N ALA A 19 19.97 -10.09 -36.76
CA ALA A 19 20.96 -9.22 -36.16
C ALA A 19 20.65 -9.16 -34.67
N ALA A 20 21.38 -9.92 -33.87
CA ALA A 20 21.39 -9.78 -32.43
C ALA A 20 21.80 -8.34 -32.16
N VAL A 21 20.84 -7.50 -31.77
CA VAL A 21 21.12 -6.15 -31.29
C VAL A 21 22.11 -6.33 -30.14
N PRO A 22 23.35 -5.82 -30.24
CA PRO A 22 24.31 -5.99 -29.16
C PRO A 22 23.67 -5.41 -27.91
N ALA A 23 23.58 -6.23 -26.85
CA ALA A 23 23.22 -5.76 -25.53
C ALA A 23 24.16 -4.58 -25.22
N PRO A 24 23.65 -3.37 -24.94
CA PRO A 24 24.51 -2.22 -24.77
C PRO A 24 25.41 -2.47 -23.56
N THR A 25 26.69 -2.71 -23.82
CA THR A 25 27.74 -2.70 -22.81
C THR A 25 28.05 -1.23 -22.46
N HIS A 26 27.06 -0.51 -21.94
CA HIS A 26 27.29 0.84 -21.46
C HIS A 26 28.09 0.76 -20.16
N LYS A 27 29.35 1.19 -20.25
CA LYS A 27 30.16 1.57 -19.10
C LYS A 27 29.32 2.44 -18.18
N HIS A 28 29.38 2.12 -16.88
CA HIS A 28 28.83 2.93 -15.80
C HIS A 28 29.03 4.43 -16.13
N LYS A 29 27.92 5.15 -16.39
CA LYS A 29 27.77 6.61 -16.62
C LYS A 29 27.51 7.12 -18.05
N ASP A 30 27.62 6.32 -19.10
CA ASP A 30 27.40 6.83 -20.48
C ASP A 30 25.97 6.58 -20.97
N CYS A 31 24.99 7.39 -20.58
CA CYS A 31 23.68 7.37 -21.23
C CYS A 31 23.73 8.07 -22.60
N ASN A 32 22.87 7.65 -23.54
CA ASN A 32 22.74 8.31 -24.85
C ASN A 32 22.40 9.82 -24.70
N ARG A 33 22.68 10.59 -25.76
CA ARG A 33 22.32 12.02 -25.82
C ARG A 33 20.82 12.20 -25.52
N ASN A 34 20.49 13.15 -24.64
CA ASN A 34 19.15 13.42 -24.07
C ASN A 34 18.66 12.45 -22.97
N PHE A 35 19.52 11.57 -22.47
CA PHE A 35 19.23 10.72 -21.32
C PHE A 35 20.20 11.01 -20.17
N PHE A 36 19.77 10.71 -18.95
CA PHE A 36 20.59 10.75 -17.75
C PHE A 36 20.57 9.41 -17.02
N TRP A 37 21.64 9.13 -16.29
CA TRP A 37 21.75 7.92 -15.49
C TRP A 37 21.00 8.08 -14.17
N TRP A 38 20.08 7.17 -13.90
CA TRP A 38 19.36 7.10 -12.65
C TRP A 38 19.89 5.97 -11.77
N GLY A 39 20.76 6.34 -10.84
CA GLY A 39 21.52 5.41 -10.01
C GLY A 39 20.67 4.50 -9.12
N ARG A 40 19.48 4.92 -8.69
CA ARG A 40 18.66 4.12 -7.77
C ARG A 40 18.15 2.80 -8.37
N LYS A 41 17.95 2.75 -9.69
CA LYS A 41 17.50 1.54 -10.41
C LYS A 41 18.44 1.14 -11.55
N ASN A 42 19.61 1.79 -11.65
CA ASN A 42 20.60 1.57 -12.71
C ASN A 42 20.01 1.64 -14.12
N TYR A 43 19.31 2.75 -14.42
CA TYR A 43 18.56 2.90 -15.66
C TYR A 43 18.82 4.27 -16.32
N CYS A 44 18.83 4.35 -17.66
CA CYS A 44 18.93 5.62 -18.37
C CYS A 44 17.52 6.19 -18.66
N LEU A 45 17.23 7.39 -18.16
CA LEU A 45 15.93 8.05 -18.30
C LEU A 45 16.03 9.28 -19.22
N PRO A 46 14.99 9.59 -20.01
CA PRO A 46 14.96 10.79 -20.83
C PRO A 46 14.82 12.05 -19.95
N TYR A 47 15.55 13.11 -20.29
CA TYR A 47 15.35 14.42 -19.64
C TYR A 47 13.94 14.95 -19.86
N GLY A 48 13.35 15.53 -18.80
CA GLY A 48 12.02 16.15 -18.85
C GLY A 48 10.85 15.15 -18.83
N GLY A 49 11.13 13.85 -18.89
CA GLY A 49 10.14 12.78 -18.85
C GLY A 49 9.29 12.64 -20.11
N ILE A 50 8.26 11.79 -20.00
CA ILE A 50 7.36 11.46 -21.12
C ILE A 50 6.07 12.27 -20.98
N ARG A 51 5.73 13.06 -21.99
CA ARG A 51 4.51 13.89 -22.00
C ARG A 51 3.27 13.03 -22.23
N GLY A 52 2.16 13.40 -21.60
CA GLY A 52 0.84 12.80 -21.84
C GLY A 52 0.62 11.42 -21.23
N VAL A 53 1.51 10.96 -20.34
CA VAL A 53 1.32 9.68 -19.65
C VAL A 53 0.34 9.84 -18.48
N LEU A 54 -0.73 9.06 -18.50
CA LEU A 54 -1.64 8.95 -17.36
C LEU A 54 -1.02 8.04 -16.30
N THR A 55 -1.08 8.46 -15.04
CA THR A 55 -0.67 7.62 -13.92
C THR A 55 -1.81 6.63 -13.61
N PRO A 56 -1.53 5.32 -13.45
CA PRO A 56 -2.59 4.35 -13.16
C PRO A 56 -3.24 4.59 -11.81
N GLY A 57 -4.57 4.57 -11.76
CA GLY A 57 -5.40 4.42 -10.55
C GLY A 57 -4.83 5.00 -9.25
N ARG A 58 -4.65 4.15 -8.23
CA ARG A 58 -4.23 4.53 -6.86
C ARG A 58 -2.78 5.05 -6.77
N HIS A 59 -2.10 5.30 -7.88
CA HIS A 59 -0.73 5.82 -7.92
C HIS A 59 -0.73 7.30 -8.32
N HIS A 60 0.22 8.05 -7.77
CA HIS A 60 0.49 9.43 -8.17
C HIS A 60 2.00 9.65 -8.18
N CYS A 61 2.54 10.42 -9.13
CA CYS A 61 3.99 10.65 -9.22
C CYS A 61 4.46 11.98 -8.63
N GLY A 62 3.53 12.82 -8.17
CA GLY A 62 3.87 14.14 -7.65
C GLY A 62 4.45 14.97 -8.79
N ARG A 63 5.71 15.39 -8.64
CA ARG A 63 6.47 16.07 -9.71
C ARG A 63 7.15 15.10 -10.67
N TRP A 64 7.35 13.85 -10.27
CA TRP A 64 7.89 12.80 -11.14
C TRP A 64 6.86 12.38 -12.19
N TYR A 65 7.26 11.52 -13.12
CA TYR A 65 6.36 11.00 -14.15
C TYR A 65 6.27 9.48 -14.08
N TRP A 66 5.13 8.96 -14.52
CA TRP A 66 4.92 7.52 -14.62
C TRP A 66 5.67 6.95 -15.82
N HIS A 67 6.53 5.96 -15.59
CA HIS A 67 7.22 5.26 -16.67
C HIS A 67 6.48 3.96 -17.00
N THR A 68 5.73 3.96 -18.10
CA THR A 68 4.82 2.85 -18.48
C THR A 68 5.51 1.50 -18.58
N THR A 69 6.72 1.44 -19.16
CA THR A 69 7.47 0.18 -19.30
C THR A 69 8.03 -0.34 -17.97
N LEU A 70 8.34 0.55 -17.03
CA LEU A 70 8.91 0.17 -15.73
C LEU A 70 7.82 -0.07 -14.70
N GLY A 71 6.63 0.50 -14.90
CA GLY A 71 5.47 0.34 -14.03
C GLY A 71 5.58 1.12 -12.72
N TYR A 72 6.33 2.22 -12.70
CA TYR A 72 6.48 3.07 -11.51
C TYR A 72 6.93 4.50 -11.85
N CYS A 73 6.94 5.39 -10.84
CA CYS A 73 7.33 6.78 -11.02
C CYS A 73 8.85 6.93 -11.08
N VAL A 74 9.33 7.80 -11.97
CA VAL A 74 10.75 8.09 -12.15
C VAL A 74 11.01 9.60 -12.26
N PRO A 75 12.19 10.09 -11.85
CA PRO A 75 12.46 11.51 -11.88
C PRO A 75 12.65 11.98 -13.34
N PRO A 76 12.33 13.24 -13.67
CA PRO A 76 12.59 13.83 -14.99
C PRO A 76 14.03 14.33 -15.15
N GLN A 77 14.84 14.35 -14.10
CA GLN A 77 16.24 14.82 -14.11
C GLN A 77 17.06 14.18 -12.96
N PRO A 78 18.40 14.15 -13.02
CA PRO A 78 19.23 13.35 -12.10
C PRO A 78 19.16 13.81 -10.63
N ASP A 79 19.06 15.11 -10.37
CA ASP A 79 19.16 15.69 -9.01
C ASP A 79 17.80 15.92 -8.35
N TRP A 80 16.82 15.07 -8.65
CA TRP A 80 15.49 15.13 -8.04
C TRP A 80 15.31 14.03 -7.00
N ASP A 81 15.57 14.38 -5.75
CA ASP A 81 15.49 13.45 -4.63
C ASP A 81 14.07 13.29 -4.07
N ASP A 82 13.21 14.30 -4.19
CA ASP A 82 11.85 14.29 -3.64
C ASP A 82 10.77 14.34 -4.74
N PRO A 83 9.91 13.31 -4.84
CA PRO A 83 8.76 13.31 -5.74
C PRO A 83 7.67 14.32 -5.36
N GLN A 84 7.69 14.89 -4.15
CA GLN A 84 6.70 15.87 -3.67
C GLN A 84 5.26 15.38 -3.87
N CYS A 85 4.88 14.37 -3.08
CA CYS A 85 3.54 13.82 -3.12
C CYS A 85 2.47 14.89 -2.80
N PRO A 86 1.29 14.82 -3.43
CA PRO A 86 0.20 15.74 -3.13
C PRO A 86 -0.28 15.59 -1.68
N ALA A 87 -0.98 16.60 -1.17
CA ALA A 87 -1.51 16.57 0.19
C ALA A 87 -2.39 15.34 0.42
N GLY A 88 -2.15 14.62 1.53
CA GLY A 88 -2.84 13.37 1.84
C GLY A 88 -2.28 12.13 1.14
N TRP A 89 -1.14 12.23 0.47
CA TRP A 89 -0.43 11.10 -0.15
C TRP A 89 0.97 10.98 0.45
N ARG A 90 1.49 9.75 0.49
CA ARG A 90 2.86 9.46 0.96
C ARG A 90 3.60 8.66 -0.09
N TRP A 91 4.90 8.93 -0.20
CA TRP A 91 5.79 8.15 -1.04
C TRP A 91 5.93 6.74 -0.47
N ASP A 92 5.77 5.75 -1.33
CA ASP A 92 6.00 4.34 -1.02
C ASP A 92 7.21 3.86 -1.85
N ASP A 93 8.31 3.53 -1.17
CA ASP A 93 9.55 3.08 -1.82
C ASP A 93 9.42 1.68 -2.47
N GLY A 94 8.42 0.88 -2.10
CA GLY A 94 8.15 -0.42 -2.69
C GLY A 94 7.43 -0.31 -4.03
N ALA A 95 6.37 0.50 -4.07
CA ALA A 95 5.61 0.83 -5.28
C ALA A 95 6.30 1.90 -6.14
N TYR A 96 7.29 2.61 -5.60
CA TYR A 96 7.98 3.72 -6.25
C TYR A 96 6.98 4.76 -6.79
N SER A 97 5.98 5.08 -5.97
CA SER A 97 4.90 6.01 -6.30
C SER A 97 4.32 6.60 -5.02
N CYS A 98 3.66 7.75 -5.14
CA CYS A 98 2.81 8.24 -4.07
C CYS A 98 1.53 7.42 -4.03
N LEU A 99 1.19 6.95 -2.84
CA LEU A 99 -0.08 6.29 -2.55
C LEU A 99 -0.89 7.17 -1.57
N PRO A 100 -2.23 7.06 -1.54
CA PRO A 100 -3.03 7.74 -0.54
C PRO A 100 -2.50 7.37 0.84
N ALA A 101 -2.18 8.38 1.65
CA ALA A 101 -1.78 8.16 3.02
C ALA A 101 -2.93 7.46 3.73
N THR A 102 -2.71 6.24 4.19
CA THR A 102 -3.61 5.68 5.19
C THR A 102 -3.62 6.65 6.37
N PRO A 103 -4.81 7.04 6.89
CA PRO A 103 -4.86 7.84 8.10
C PRO A 103 -4.02 7.10 9.14
N THR A 104 -2.94 7.74 9.59
CA THR A 104 -2.07 7.15 10.59
C THR A 104 -2.94 6.97 11.83
N LEU A 105 -3.25 5.71 12.17
CA LEU A 105 -3.99 5.45 13.39
C LEU A 105 -3.15 6.06 14.52
N PRO A 106 -3.73 6.98 15.31
CA PRO A 106 -2.98 7.67 16.36
C PRO A 106 -2.36 6.64 17.30
N GLY A 107 -1.04 6.72 17.53
CA GLY A 107 -0.35 5.85 18.47
C GLY A 107 -0.64 6.22 19.93
N PRO A 108 -0.06 5.49 20.91
CA PRO A 108 -0.16 5.83 22.32
C PRO A 108 0.31 7.28 22.55
N GLY A 109 -0.53 8.09 23.20
CA GLY A 109 -0.27 9.51 23.46
C GLY A 109 -0.58 10.47 22.31
N GLN A 110 -1.02 9.97 21.14
CA GLN A 110 -1.40 10.80 19.98
C GLN A 110 -2.92 10.89 19.78
N CYS A 111 -3.70 10.42 20.75
CA CYS A 111 -5.16 10.57 20.71
C CYS A 111 -5.55 12.04 20.85
N ASN A 112 -6.65 12.43 20.19
CA ASN A 112 -7.29 13.72 20.42
C ASN A 112 -7.61 13.92 21.90
N PRO A 113 -7.70 15.17 22.41
CA PRO A 113 -7.98 15.44 23.82
C PRO A 113 -9.26 14.76 24.37
N SER A 114 -10.26 14.56 23.51
CA SER A 114 -11.51 13.87 23.86
C SER A 114 -11.45 12.35 23.72
N HIS A 115 -10.28 11.80 23.39
CA HIS A 115 -10.05 10.37 23.16
C HIS A 115 -8.94 9.83 24.05
N PHE A 116 -8.93 8.52 24.29
CA PHE A 116 -7.88 7.83 25.01
C PHE A 116 -7.41 6.58 24.27
N TRP A 117 -6.15 6.21 24.45
CA TRP A 117 -5.56 5.04 23.81
C TRP A 117 -6.02 3.77 24.50
N TRP A 118 -6.52 2.80 23.73
CA TRP A 118 -6.92 1.50 24.23
C TRP A 118 -5.99 0.41 23.73
N GLU A 119 -5.11 -0.06 24.62
CA GLU A 119 -4.05 -1.02 24.30
C GLU A 119 -4.58 -2.35 23.78
N ALA A 120 -5.71 -2.84 24.30
CA ALA A 120 -6.24 -4.17 23.93
C ALA A 120 -6.60 -4.31 22.44
N LYS A 121 -6.83 -3.18 21.74
CA LYS A 121 -7.15 -3.16 20.31
C LYS A 121 -6.30 -2.17 19.51
N SER A 122 -5.34 -1.51 20.15
CA SER A 122 -4.41 -0.56 19.54
C SER A 122 -5.11 0.57 18.75
N PHE A 123 -6.11 1.22 19.35
CA PHE A 123 -6.74 2.41 18.75
C PHE A 123 -7.26 3.40 19.81
N CYS A 124 -7.55 4.63 19.39
CA CYS A 124 -8.11 5.67 20.26
C CYS A 124 -9.65 5.59 20.34
N LEU A 125 -10.17 5.52 21.56
CA LEU A 125 -11.60 5.53 21.88
C LEU A 125 -12.06 6.91 22.35
N ILE A 126 -13.31 7.27 22.06
CA ILE A 126 -13.94 8.49 22.59
C ILE A 126 -14.16 8.32 24.10
N THR A 127 -13.73 9.31 24.87
CA THR A 127 -14.00 9.36 26.31
C THR A 127 -15.51 9.52 26.54
N GLY A 128 -16.09 8.65 27.36
CA GLY A 128 -17.53 8.58 27.62
C GLY A 128 -18.31 7.65 26.68
N GLY A 129 -17.71 7.26 25.54
CA GLY A 129 -18.35 6.52 24.47
C GLY A 129 -19.17 7.39 23.51
N PRO A 130 -19.66 6.81 22.40
CA PRO A 130 -20.55 7.50 21.47
C PRO A 130 -21.90 7.82 22.13
N SER A 131 -22.54 8.91 21.72
CA SER A 131 -23.89 9.27 22.13
C SER A 131 -24.80 9.25 20.90
N PRO A 132 -25.86 8.41 20.85
CA PRO A 132 -26.30 7.45 21.88
C PRO A 132 -25.40 6.20 21.97
N LEU A 133 -25.41 5.55 23.14
CA LEU A 133 -24.65 4.31 23.34
C LEU A 133 -25.32 3.15 22.59
N PRO A 134 -24.58 2.37 21.79
CA PRO A 134 -25.12 1.19 21.12
C PRO A 134 -25.57 0.12 22.13
N ILE A 135 -26.67 -0.56 21.80
CA ILE A 135 -27.18 -1.70 22.57
C ILE A 135 -26.52 -2.97 22.05
N ALA A 136 -26.00 -3.80 22.96
CA ALA A 136 -25.43 -5.09 22.60
C ALA A 136 -26.53 -6.05 22.08
N PRO A 137 -26.30 -6.73 20.94
CA PRO A 137 -27.25 -7.70 20.40
C PRO A 137 -27.25 -9.00 21.22
N ASN A 138 -28.29 -9.83 21.02
CA ASN A 138 -28.35 -11.23 21.49
C ASN A 138 -28.20 -11.47 23.00
N GLY A 139 -28.64 -10.51 23.82
CA GLY A 139 -28.59 -10.65 25.28
C GLY A 139 -27.18 -10.55 25.89
N TRP A 140 -26.16 -10.24 25.07
CA TRP A 140 -24.83 -9.92 25.57
C TRP A 140 -24.85 -8.60 26.33
N ARG A 141 -23.94 -8.47 27.29
CA ARG A 141 -23.86 -7.27 28.14
C ARG A 141 -22.45 -6.78 28.21
N CYS A 142 -22.30 -5.48 28.35
CA CYS A 142 -21.01 -4.89 28.66
C CYS A 142 -20.82 -4.75 30.17
N PRO A 143 -19.57 -4.82 30.64
CA PRO A 143 -19.23 -4.50 32.01
C PRO A 143 -19.69 -3.10 32.42
N ASN A 144 -19.76 -2.86 33.72
CA ASN A 144 -20.00 -1.50 34.23
C ASN A 144 -18.94 -0.53 33.70
N ASN A 145 -19.36 0.65 33.26
CA ASN A 145 -18.50 1.67 32.61
C ASN A 145 -17.87 1.24 31.27
N TRP A 146 -18.42 0.21 30.63
CA TRP A 146 -18.11 -0.20 29.26
C TRP A 146 -19.36 -0.06 28.39
N TYR A 147 -19.18 0.02 27.08
CA TYR A 147 -20.27 0.16 26.11
C TYR A 147 -20.07 -0.77 24.91
N TRP A 148 -21.15 -1.07 24.20
CA TRP A 148 -21.07 -1.92 23.02
C TRP A 148 -20.50 -1.13 21.84
N HIS A 149 -19.41 -1.63 21.27
CA HIS A 149 -18.77 -1.06 20.09
C HIS A 149 -19.33 -1.71 18.81
N GLY A 150 -19.46 -0.94 17.73
CA GLY A 150 -20.03 -1.41 16.45
C GLY A 150 -19.27 -2.58 15.81
N ASN A 151 -18.04 -2.83 16.26
CA ASN A 151 -17.20 -3.96 15.81
C ASN A 151 -17.45 -5.27 16.57
N GLY A 152 -18.51 -5.34 17.40
CA GLY A 152 -18.94 -6.60 18.01
C GLY A 152 -18.29 -6.93 19.35
N TYR A 153 -17.82 -5.93 20.10
CA TYR A 153 -17.20 -6.12 21.41
C TYR A 153 -17.54 -4.96 22.35
N CYS A 154 -17.28 -5.12 23.65
CA CYS A 154 -17.37 -4.02 24.61
C CYS A 154 -16.06 -3.23 24.66
N ALA A 155 -16.20 -1.91 24.73
CA ALA A 155 -15.11 -0.96 24.87
C ALA A 155 -15.26 -0.20 26.19
N PRO A 156 -14.16 0.10 26.92
CA PRO A 156 -14.22 0.92 28.11
C PRO A 156 -14.64 2.35 27.78
N ARG A 157 -15.31 3.05 28.70
CA ARG A 157 -15.69 4.46 28.51
C ARG A 157 -14.55 5.43 28.87
N ALA A 158 -13.52 4.98 29.57
CA ALA A 158 -12.36 5.78 29.94
C ALA A 158 -11.17 4.87 30.30
N ILE A 159 -9.97 5.45 30.27
CA ILE A 159 -8.71 4.75 30.55
C ILE A 159 -8.69 4.04 31.92
N GLY A 160 -9.37 4.62 32.93
CA GLY A 160 -9.45 4.04 34.27
C GLY A 160 -10.22 2.72 34.36
N TYR A 161 -10.99 2.35 33.34
CA TYR A 161 -11.83 1.14 33.34
C TYR A 161 -11.23 -0.03 32.54
N CYS A 162 -10.08 0.16 31.89
CA CYS A 162 -9.46 -0.84 31.03
C CYS A 162 -9.06 -2.14 31.76
N ASN A 163 -8.71 -2.04 33.05
CA ASN A 163 -8.08 -3.15 33.79
C ASN A 163 -9.04 -3.94 34.69
N ASN A 164 -10.30 -3.51 34.85
CA ASN A 164 -11.24 -4.17 35.76
C ASN A 164 -12.67 -4.27 35.18
N PRO A 165 -12.90 -5.10 34.15
CA PRO A 165 -14.23 -5.33 33.61
C PRO A 165 -15.07 -6.14 34.60
N VAL A 166 -16.01 -5.47 35.29
CA VAL A 166 -16.96 -6.12 36.20
C VAL A 166 -18.28 -6.38 35.47
N CYS A 167 -18.55 -7.66 35.18
CA CYS A 167 -19.83 -8.13 34.67
C CYS A 167 -20.87 -8.25 35.79
N HIS A 168 -22.15 -8.16 35.45
CA HIS A 168 -23.24 -8.45 36.39
C HIS A 168 -23.19 -9.92 36.86
N SER A 169 -23.71 -10.21 38.05
CA SER A 169 -23.58 -11.51 38.74
C SER A 169 -23.98 -12.75 37.92
N SER A 170 -24.86 -12.62 36.93
CA SER A 170 -25.32 -13.70 36.05
C SER A 170 -24.46 -13.88 34.79
N PHE A 171 -23.39 -13.11 34.63
CA PHE A 171 -22.54 -13.12 33.42
C PHE A 171 -21.06 -13.36 33.76
N LEU A 172 -20.35 -14.02 32.85
CA LEU A 172 -18.90 -14.21 32.87
C LEU A 172 -18.23 -13.31 31.84
N TRP A 173 -17.13 -12.69 32.23
CA TRP A 173 -16.30 -11.93 31.31
C TRP A 173 -15.56 -12.86 30.35
N ASP A 174 -15.66 -12.58 29.04
CA ASP A 174 -14.86 -13.24 28.02
C ASP A 174 -13.71 -12.31 27.60
N PRO A 175 -12.45 -12.59 27.99
CA PRO A 175 -11.33 -11.70 27.70
C PRO A 175 -10.91 -11.69 26.22
N LEU A 176 -11.28 -12.72 25.44
CA LEU A 176 -10.99 -12.78 24.01
C LEU A 176 -12.05 -12.04 23.21
N GLY A 177 -13.32 -12.26 23.57
CA GLY A 177 -14.46 -11.57 22.97
C GLY A 177 -14.63 -10.12 23.43
N LEU A 178 -14.11 -9.79 24.62
CA LEU A 178 -14.32 -8.52 25.32
C LEU A 178 -15.80 -8.21 25.56
N TYR A 179 -16.58 -9.18 26.04
CA TYR A 179 -17.98 -8.99 26.43
C TYR A 179 -18.38 -9.93 27.56
N CYS A 180 -19.50 -9.63 28.23
CA CYS A 180 -20.06 -10.49 29.26
C CYS A 180 -21.04 -11.48 28.63
N LYS A 181 -20.77 -12.78 28.75
CA LYS A 181 -21.65 -13.88 28.32
C LYS A 181 -22.47 -14.44 29.49
N PRO A 182 -23.71 -14.89 29.28
CA PRO A 182 -24.50 -15.53 30.32
C PRO A 182 -23.76 -16.74 30.93
N ARG A 183 -23.89 -16.92 32.25
CA ARG A 183 -23.55 -18.17 32.92
C ARG A 183 -24.62 -19.20 32.53
N PHE A 184 -24.28 -20.12 31.63
CA PHE A 184 -25.06 -21.32 31.39
C PHE A 184 -24.66 -22.38 32.42
#